data_AF-C7C1J6-F1
#
_entry.id   AF-C7C1J6-F1
#
_cell.length_a   1.000
_cell.length_b   1.000
_cell.length_c   1.000
_cell.angle_alpha   90.00
_cell.angle_beta   90.00
_cell.angle_gamma   90.00
#
_symmetry.space_group_name_H-M   'P 1'
#
loop_
_entity.id
_entity.type
_entity.pdbx_description
1 polymer ?
#
loop_
_entity_poly.entity_id
_entity_poly.type
_entity_poly.pdbx_seq_one_letter_code
_entity_poly.pdbx_strand_id
1 'polypeptide(L)'
;WFSAAMASNQPQLMKGAGARRILIHHIQVTPRALRFHLHQRINGVCVPTVMTANKTKKKFQYLLEYIGQNRVFLEKVDPKSYAIICT
;
A
#
# COMPACT_ATOMS: atom_id res chain seq x y z
N TRP A 1 -0.97 -11.79 -2.76
CA TRP A 1 -1.96 -10.72 -3.01
C TRP A 1 -1.66 -10.07 -4.34
N PHE A 2 -2.66 -9.49 -5.01
CA PHE A 2 -2.47 -8.74 -6.26
C PHE A 2 -3.23 -7.42 -6.19
N SER A 3 -2.67 -6.35 -6.76
CA SER A 3 -3.38 -5.08 -6.93
C SER A 3 -4.43 -5.24 -8.05
N ALA A 4 -5.71 -5.44 -7.68
CA ALA A 4 -6.81 -5.60 -8.64
C ALA A 4 -7.38 -4.25 -9.10
N ALA A 5 -7.47 -3.28 -8.19
CA ALA A 5 -7.97 -1.93 -8.47
C ALA A 5 -7.23 -0.91 -7.59
N MET A 6 -7.13 0.32 -8.09
CA MET A 6 -6.58 1.46 -7.36
C MET A 6 -7.40 2.71 -7.69
N ALA A 7 -7.63 3.54 -6.68
CA ALA A 7 -8.34 4.80 -6.81
C ALA A 7 -7.58 5.89 -6.05
N SER A 8 -7.69 7.13 -6.53
CA SER A 8 -7.15 8.31 -5.85
C SER A 8 -8.02 9.51 -6.21
N ASN A 9 -8.25 10.40 -5.24
CA ASN A 9 -8.82 11.72 -5.47
C ASN A 9 -7.84 12.69 -6.17
N GLN A 10 -6.59 12.27 -6.40
CA GLN A 10 -5.55 12.98 -7.13
C GLN A 10 -5.13 12.17 -8.36
N PRO A 11 -5.84 12.28 -9.51
CA PRO A 11 -5.61 11.47 -10.70
C PRO A 11 -4.17 11.50 -11.23
N GLN A 12 -3.43 12.59 -11.00
CA GLN A 12 -2.02 12.76 -11.34
C GLN A 12 -1.10 11.75 -10.64
N LEU A 13 -1.47 11.21 -9.48
CA LEU A 13 -0.71 10.15 -8.82
C LEU A 13 -0.83 8.80 -9.55
N MET A 14 -1.80 8.67 -10.46
CA MET A 14 -2.13 7.44 -11.17
C MET A 14 -1.76 7.45 -12.66
N LYS A 15 -1.45 8.63 -13.24
CA LYS A 15 -1.20 8.84 -14.67
C LYS A 15 0.10 9.63 -14.91
N GLY A 16 0.80 9.33 -16.02
CA GLY A 16 2.01 10.04 -16.44
C GLY A 16 3.32 9.51 -15.85
N ALA A 17 4.44 10.20 -16.11
CA ALA A 17 5.78 9.80 -15.66
C ALA A 17 5.95 9.84 -14.13
N GLY A 18 5.12 10.63 -13.43
CA GLY A 18 5.04 10.69 -11.98
C GLY A 18 4.04 9.70 -11.35
N ALA A 19 3.41 8.83 -12.16
CA ALA A 19 2.45 7.85 -11.66
C ALA A 19 3.11 6.87 -10.69
N ARG A 20 2.64 6.83 -9.46
CA ARG A 20 3.15 5.94 -8.40
C ARG A 20 2.38 4.64 -8.38
N ARG A 21 2.38 3.92 -9.50
CA ARG A 21 1.73 2.62 -9.60
C ARG A 21 2.45 1.61 -8.70
N ILE A 22 1.76 1.19 -7.66
CA ILE A 22 2.22 0.21 -6.67
C ILE A 22 1.49 -1.10 -6.93
N LEU A 23 2.25 -2.17 -7.10
CA LEU A 23 1.73 -3.51 -7.33
C LEU A 23 2.12 -4.40 -6.15
N ILE A 24 1.15 -4.69 -5.27
CA ILE A 24 1.38 -5.55 -4.10
C ILE A 24 1.53 -6.99 -4.59
N HIS A 25 2.52 -7.71 -4.05
CA HIS A 25 2.67 -9.15 -4.27
C HIS A 25 2.49 -9.95 -2.97
N HIS A 26 2.95 -9.42 -1.83
CA HIS A 26 2.86 -10.10 -0.54
C HIS A 26 2.62 -9.09 0.59
N ILE A 27 1.79 -9.49 1.57
CA ILE A 27 1.54 -8.70 2.78
C ILE A 27 1.91 -9.59 3.96
N GLN A 28 3.01 -9.27 4.62
CA GLN A 28 3.42 -9.97 5.82
C GLN A 28 2.80 -9.27 7.04
N VAL A 29 2.04 -10.03 7.83
CA VAL A 29 1.46 -9.53 9.08
C VAL A 29 2.38 -9.89 10.24
N THR A 30 2.70 -8.90 11.09
CA THR A 30 3.43 -9.10 12.34
C THR A 30 2.60 -8.59 13.52
N PRO A 31 2.99 -8.90 14.77
CA PRO A 31 2.30 -8.36 15.94
C PRO A 31 2.25 -6.82 15.96
N ARG A 32 3.25 -6.15 15.37
CA ARG A 32 3.41 -4.68 15.44
C ARG A 32 3.16 -3.94 14.13
N ALA A 33 3.17 -4.60 12.98
CA ALA A 33 3.14 -3.93 11.67
C ALA A 33 2.58 -4.80 10.54
N LEU A 34 2.22 -4.15 9.44
CA LEU A 34 2.04 -4.74 8.12
C LEU A 34 3.25 -4.41 7.25
N ARG A 35 3.87 -5.42 6.63
CA ARG A 35 4.93 -5.21 5.64
C ARG A 35 4.37 -5.53 4.27
N PHE A 36 4.24 -4.51 3.44
CA PHE A 36 3.82 -4.63 2.05
C PHE A 36 5.05 -4.83 1.20
N HIS A 37 5.19 -6.02 0.65
CA HIS A 37 6.15 -6.28 -0.39
C HIS A 37 5.47 -6.03 -1.73
N LEU A 38 6.03 -5.11 -2.49
CA LEU A 38 5.40 -4.55 -3.67
C LEU A 38 6.44 -4.26 -4.74
N HIS A 39 5.96 -4.02 -5.95
CA HIS A 39 6.75 -3.51 -7.05
C HIS A 39 6.29 -2.10 -7.40
N GLN A 40 7.25 -1.22 -7.67
CA GLN A 40 7.00 0.12 -8.18
C GLN A 40 7.61 0.25 -9.57
N ARG A 41 6.94 0.97 -10.46
CA ARG A 41 7.55 1.37 -11.73
C ARG A 41 8.27 2.70 -11.56
N ILE A 42 9.60 2.68 -11.57
CA ILE A 42 10.46 3.86 -11.43
C ILE A 42 11.25 4.01 -12.73
N ASN A 43 11.10 5.14 -13.42
CA ASN A 43 11.77 5.43 -14.69
C ASN A 43 11.64 4.30 -15.73
N GLY A 44 10.44 3.70 -15.81
CA GLY A 44 10.15 2.61 -16.73
C GLY A 44 10.51 1.21 -16.21
N VAL A 45 11.33 1.09 -15.17
CA VAL A 45 11.83 -0.17 -14.60
C VAL A 45 10.96 -0.62 -13.42
N CYS A 46 10.74 -1.93 -13.31
CA CYS A 46 10.03 -2.54 -12.19
C CYS A 46 11.01 -2.79 -11.03
N VAL A 47 10.82 -2.11 -9.89
CA VAL A 47 11.71 -2.16 -8.74
C VAL A 47 10.97 -2.79 -7.55
N PRO A 48 11.51 -3.85 -6.93
CA PRO A 48 10.94 -4.40 -5.70
C PRO A 48 11.15 -3.43 -4.54
N THR A 49 10.14 -3.27 -3.70
CA THR A 49 10.15 -2.32 -2.57
C THR A 49 9.38 -2.94 -1.40
N VAL A 50 9.82 -2.63 -0.18
CA VAL A 50 9.13 -3.04 1.04
C VAL A 50 8.69 -1.80 1.80
N MET A 51 7.38 -1.66 2.00
CA MET A 51 6.79 -0.60 2.82
C MET A 51 6.31 -1.20 4.14
N THR A 52 6.63 -0.56 5.27
CA THR A 52 6.23 -1.04 6.59
C THR A 52 5.26 -0.05 7.22
N ALA A 53 4.03 -0.50 7.48
CA ALA A 53 3.02 0.27 8.17
C ALA A 53 2.85 -0.23 9.61
N ASN A 54 3.25 0.59 10.58
CA ASN A 54 3.23 0.25 12.01
C ASN A 54 1.83 0.41 12.60
N LYS A 55 1.41 -0.54 13.45
CA LYS A 55 0.12 -0.44 14.15
C LYS A 55 0.07 0.82 15.00
N THR A 56 -1.07 1.48 14.98
CA THR A 56 -1.37 2.56 15.91
C THR A 56 -2.24 2.04 17.06
N LYS A 57 -2.57 2.90 18.02
CA LYS A 57 -3.52 2.58 19.10
C LYS A 57 -4.96 2.38 18.59
N LYS A 58 -5.28 2.88 17.38
CA LYS A 58 -6.60 2.74 16.76
C LYS A 58 -6.68 1.43 15.98
N LYS A 59 -7.80 0.71 16.14
CA LYS A 59 -8.06 -0.54 15.39
C LYS A 59 -8.03 -0.25 13.89
N PHE A 60 -7.44 -1.18 13.14
CA PHE A 60 -7.34 -1.16 11.67
C PHE A 60 -6.65 0.09 11.08
N GLN A 61 -5.93 0.85 11.91
CA GLN A 61 -5.18 2.02 11.48
C GLN A 61 -3.69 1.79 11.73
N TYR A 62 -2.89 2.09 10.71
CA TYR A 62 -1.44 1.94 10.68
C TYR A 62 -0.77 3.24 10.24
N LEU A 63 0.51 3.36 10.53
CA LEU A 63 1.34 4.52 10.21
C LEU A 63 2.43 4.08 9.23
N LEU A 64 2.48 4.72 8.07
CA LEU A 64 3.44 4.44 7.01
C LEU A 64 4.30 5.68 6.76
N GLU A 65 5.61 5.55 6.94
CA GLU A 65 6.58 6.57 6.56
C GLU A 65 7.02 6.33 5.12
N TYR A 66 6.39 7.05 4.19
CA TYR A 66 6.69 6.98 2.76
C TYR A 66 6.36 8.32 2.11
N ILE A 67 7.39 9.10 1.76
CA ILE A 67 7.23 10.46 1.22
C ILE A 67 6.35 11.31 2.16
N GLY A 68 6.79 11.38 3.41
CA GLY A 68 6.00 11.92 4.51
C GLY A 68 5.30 10.83 5.32
N GLN A 69 4.44 11.26 6.24
CA GLN A 69 3.74 10.39 7.17
C GLN A 69 2.31 10.16 6.67
N ASN A 70 2.00 8.92 6.26
CA ASN A 70 0.68 8.51 5.79
C ASN A 70 -0.01 7.63 6.82
N ARG A 71 -1.34 7.72 6.87
CA ARG A 71 -2.16 6.81 7.67
C ARG A 71 -2.77 5.77 6.77
N VAL A 72 -2.53 4.50 7.06
CA VAL A 72 -3.10 3.39 6.29
C VAL A 72 -4.27 2.81 7.08
N PHE A 73 -5.40 2.62 6.41
CA PHE A 73 -6.61 2.04 6.97
C PHE A 73 -6.92 0.72 6.28
N LEU A 74 -7.18 -0.33 7.06
CA LEU A 74 -7.75 -1.57 6.56
C LEU A 74 -9.27 -1.45 6.65
N GLU A 75 -9.92 -1.07 5.55
CA GLU A 75 -11.34 -0.72 5.54
C GLU A 75 -12.24 -1.96 5.52
N LYS A 76 -11.91 -2.92 4.65
CA LYS A 76 -12.63 -4.19 4.55
C LYS A 76 -11.67 -5.30 4.17
N VAL A 77 -11.89 -6.50 4.72
CA VAL A 77 -11.06 -7.66 4.39
C VAL A 77 -11.88 -8.93 4.43
N ASP A 78 -11.69 -9.74 3.40
CA ASP A 78 -11.88 -11.18 3.42
C ASP A 78 -10.50 -11.81 3.17
N PRO A 79 -9.85 -12.38 4.20
CA PRO A 79 -8.48 -12.88 4.09
C PRO A 79 -8.25 -13.91 2.98
N LYS A 80 -9.30 -14.60 2.52
CA LYS A 80 -9.22 -15.60 1.44
C LYS A 80 -9.50 -15.01 0.06
N SER A 81 -9.94 -13.75 -0.04
CA SER A 81 -10.44 -13.18 -1.29
C SER A 81 -9.96 -11.76 -1.58
N TYR A 82 -10.18 -10.80 -0.69
CA TYR A 82 -9.84 -9.39 -0.97
C TYR A 82 -9.48 -8.58 0.28
N ALA A 83 -8.76 -7.49 0.07
CA ALA A 83 -8.53 -6.47 1.08
C ALA A 83 -8.68 -5.08 0.43
N ILE A 84 -9.38 -4.18 1.11
CA ILE A 84 -9.49 -2.76 0.73
C ILE A 84 -8.63 -1.97 1.71
N ILE A 85 -7.66 -1.26 1.15
CA ILE A 85 -6.67 -0.48 1.90
C ILE A 85 -6.74 0.96 1.41
N CYS A 86 -6.89 1.88 2.36
CA CYS A 86 -6.99 3.32 2.09
C CYS A 86 -5.83 4.06 2.75
N THR A 87 -5.36 5.14 2.12
CA THR A 87 -4.20 5.94 2.57
C THR A 87 -4.51 7.42 2.54
#